data_AF-A0A9Q3JSP2-F1
#
_entry.id   AF-A0A9Q3JSP2-F1
#
_cell.length_a   1.000
_cell.length_b   1.000
_cell.length_c   1.000
_cell.angle_alpha   90.00
_cell.angle_beta   90.00
_cell.angle_gamma   90.00
#
_symmetry.space_group_name_H-M   'P 1'
#
loop_
_entity.id
_entity.type
_entity.pdbx_description
1 polymer ?
#
loop_
_entity_poly.entity_id
_entity_poly.type
_entity_poly.pdbx_seq_one_letter_code
_entity_poly.pdbx_strand_id
1 'polypeptide(L)'
;MKEELIGIFFQYREAFALDNDPLGAIKGHEVDIMLNVERPYTPLLRRPAYPASPRAREALESHINEIVKLGVLRKVGHNEEVELTTPVIMTWNIDK
;
A
#
# COMPACT_ATOMS: atom_id res chain seq x y z
N MET A 1 -28.77 4.01 27.49
CA MET A 1 -28.30 4.70 26.27
C MET A 1 -26.77 4.69 26.09
N LYS A 2 -25.95 5.43 26.86
CA LYS A 2 -24.48 5.43 26.65
C LYS A 2 -23.86 4.05 26.90
N GLU A 3 -24.29 3.37 27.95
CA GLU A 3 -23.80 2.04 28.33
C GLU A 3 -24.23 0.95 27.33
N GLU A 4 -25.48 1.02 26.84
CA GLU A 4 -25.95 0.14 25.76
C GLU A 4 -25.13 0.34 24.48
N LEU A 5 -24.83 1.58 24.11
CA LEU A 5 -24.05 1.87 22.91
C LEU A 5 -22.62 1.33 23.03
N ILE A 6 -21.99 1.47 24.21
CA ILE A 6 -20.68 0.87 24.49
C ILE A 6 -20.77 -0.65 24.41
N GLY A 7 -21.84 -1.26 24.92
CA GLY A 7 -22.09 -2.69 24.81
C GLY A 7 -22.17 -3.17 23.35
N ILE A 8 -22.88 -2.42 22.50
CA ILE A 8 -22.98 -2.71 21.07
C ILE A 8 -21.61 -2.58 20.39
N PHE A 9 -20.86 -1.50 20.63
CA PHE A 9 -19.53 -1.35 20.05
C PHE A 9 -18.55 -2.43 20.49
N PHE A 10 -18.63 -2.86 21.76
CA PHE A 10 -17.80 -3.95 22.25
C PHE A 10 -18.19 -5.30 21.63
N GLN A 11 -19.50 -5.56 21.48
CA GLN A 11 -20.02 -6.77 20.85
C GLN A 11 -19.60 -6.89 19.38
N TYR A 12 -19.61 -5.78 18.64
CA TYR A 12 -19.28 -5.76 17.21
C TYR A 12 -17.91 -5.17 16.92
N ARG A 13 -16.98 -5.19 17.88
CA ARG A 13 -15.66 -4.52 17.75
C ARG A 13 -14.89 -4.93 16.49
N GLU A 14 -15.04 -6.18 16.04
CA GLU A 14 -14.37 -6.74 14.85
C GLU A 14 -14.99 -6.27 13.52
N ALA A 15 -16.16 -5.63 13.56
CA ALA A 15 -16.78 -5.01 12.39
C ALA A 15 -16.23 -3.60 12.12
N PHE A 16 -15.40 -3.06 13.02
CA PHE A 16 -14.76 -1.76 12.88
C PHE A 16 -13.27 -1.97 12.60
N ALA A 17 -12.70 -1.12 11.74
CA ALA A 17 -11.26 -1.09 11.52
C ALA A 17 -10.63 -0.14 12.54
N LEU A 18 -9.67 -0.64 13.32
CA LEU A 18 -8.77 0.14 14.16
C LEU A 18 -7.48 0.46 13.41
N ASP A 19 -6.76 1.48 13.87
CA ASP A 19 -5.52 1.96 13.24
C ASP A 19 -4.43 0.87 13.10
N ASN A 20 -4.52 -0.21 13.87
CA ASN A 20 -3.56 -1.31 13.88
C ASN A 20 -4.08 -2.58 13.19
N ASP A 21 -5.32 -2.57 12.71
CA ASP A 21 -5.87 -3.74 12.02
C ASP A 21 -5.25 -3.84 10.62
N PRO A 22 -4.73 -5.02 10.22
CA PRO A 22 -4.09 -5.17 8.93
C PRO A 22 -5.09 -4.92 7.81
N LEU A 23 -4.78 -3.96 6.93
CA LEU A 23 -5.61 -3.68 5.77
C LEU A 23 -5.44 -4.80 4.74
N GLY A 24 -6.55 -5.48 4.41
CA GLY A 24 -6.60 -6.35 3.23
C GLY A 24 -5.76 -7.64 3.32
N ALA A 25 -5.27 -8.03 4.50
CA ALA A 25 -4.57 -9.31 4.69
C ALA A 25 -5.54 -10.51 4.76
N ILE A 26 -6.57 -10.53 3.90
CA ILE A 26 -7.48 -11.65 3.75
C ILE A 26 -6.72 -12.76 3.03
N LYS A 27 -6.24 -13.74 3.79
CA LYS A 27 -5.54 -14.92 3.27
C LYS A 27 -6.49 -15.74 2.39
N GLY A 28 -6.02 -16.23 1.25
CA GLY A 28 -6.81 -17.07 0.34
C GLY A 28 -7.56 -16.30 -0.77
N HIS A 29 -7.31 -15.01 -0.93
CA HIS A 29 -7.82 -14.16 -2.02
C HIS A 29 -6.68 -13.58 -2.85
N GLU A 30 -5.57 -14.30 -2.96
CA GLU A 30 -4.45 -13.94 -3.80
C GLU A 30 -4.90 -13.91 -5.27
N VAL A 31 -4.59 -12.82 -5.97
CA VAL A 31 -4.91 -12.67 -7.39
C VAL A 31 -3.67 -13.00 -8.20
N ASP A 32 -3.79 -14.00 -9.08
CA ASP A 32 -2.78 -14.25 -10.11
C ASP A 32 -3.05 -13.31 -11.30
N ILE A 33 -2.16 -12.34 -11.49
CA ILE A 33 -2.24 -11.38 -12.59
C ILE A 33 -1.25 -11.82 -13.67
N MET A 34 -1.76 -12.56 -14.65
CA MET A 34 -1.00 -12.86 -15.85
C MET A 34 -0.99 -11.63 -16.76
N LEU A 35 0.20 -11.10 -17.04
CA LEU A 35 0.35 -10.10 -18.08
C LEU A 35 0.10 -10.77 -19.43
N ASN A 36 -0.78 -10.21 -20.26
CA ASN A 36 -1.00 -10.68 -21.63
C ASN A 36 0.21 -10.29 -22.47
N VAL A 37 1.27 -11.09 -22.32
CA VAL A 37 2.53 -10.86 -23.00
C VAL A 37 2.51 -11.52 -24.38
N GLU A 38 1.79 -10.90 -25.32
CA GLU A 38 2.09 -11.04 -26.76
C GLU A 38 3.09 -9.96 -27.19
N ARG A 39 4.15 -10.36 -27.89
CA ARG A 39 5.19 -9.45 -28.38
C ARG A 39 4.63 -8.57 -29.50
N PRO A 40 5.21 -7.38 -29.75
CA PRO A 40 6.38 -6.80 -29.08
C PRO A 40 5.99 -5.76 -28.01
N TYR A 41 6.53 -5.87 -26.79
CA TYR A 41 6.42 -4.76 -25.81
C TYR A 41 7.26 -3.59 -26.25
N THR A 42 6.78 -2.39 -25.92
CA THR A 42 7.61 -1.20 -25.85
C THR A 42 8.74 -1.42 -24.83
N PRO A 43 10.00 -1.03 -25.11
CA PRO A 43 11.12 -1.24 -24.20
C PRO A 43 10.80 -0.78 -22.77
N LEU A 44 11.13 -1.62 -21.77
CA LEU A 44 11.02 -1.29 -20.35
C LEU A 44 11.75 0.03 -20.09
N LEU A 45 10.99 1.10 -19.91
CA LEU A 45 11.52 2.37 -19.43
C LEU A 45 11.88 2.16 -17.96
N ARG A 46 13.14 1.80 -17.67
CA ARG A 46 13.73 1.99 -16.34
C ARG A 46 13.76 3.48 -16.07
N ARG A 47 12.64 4.04 -15.64
CA ARG A 47 12.55 5.45 -15.28
C ARG A 47 13.17 5.60 -13.89
N PRO A 48 14.11 6.53 -13.70
CA PRO A 48 14.55 6.87 -12.35
C PRO A 48 13.34 7.32 -11.54
N ALA A 49 13.40 7.13 -10.22
CA ALA A 49 12.41 7.71 -9.33
C ALA A 49 12.35 9.23 -9.57
N TYR A 50 11.14 9.79 -9.60
CA TYR A 50 10.99 11.22 -9.74
C TYR A 50 11.64 11.93 -8.54
N PRO A 51 12.33 13.07 -8.77
CA PRO A 51 12.92 13.83 -7.67
C PRO A 51 11.81 14.32 -6.74
N ALA A 52 11.91 13.95 -5.46
CA ALA A 52 11.02 14.43 -4.40
C ALA A 52 11.75 15.48 -3.55
N SER A 53 11.04 16.52 -3.11
CA SER A 53 11.59 17.48 -2.15
C SER A 53 11.88 16.80 -0.81
N PRO A 54 12.81 17.32 0.02
CA PRO A 54 13.11 16.73 1.34
C PRO A 54 11.85 16.56 2.20
N ARG A 55 10.99 17.58 2.26
CA ARG A 55 9.70 17.54 2.96
C ARG A 55 8.77 16.46 2.41
N ALA A 56 8.69 16.31 1.08
CA ALA A 56 7.88 15.27 0.46
C ALA A 56 8.41 13.87 0.77
N ARG A 57 9.74 13.72 0.86
CA ARG A 57 10.39 12.45 1.18
C ARG A 57 10.14 12.02 2.63
N GLU A 58 10.20 12.95 3.58
CA GLU A 58 9.87 12.68 4.99
C GLU A 58 8.40 12.25 5.16
N ALA A 59 7.47 12.98 4.53
CA ALA A 59 6.05 12.62 4.55
C ALA A 59 5.80 11.25 3.90
N LEU A 60 6.49 10.96 2.79
CA LEU A 60 6.46 9.66 2.12
C LEU A 60 6.92 8.53 3.04
N GLU A 61 8.05 8.72 3.72
CA GLU A 61 8.61 7.71 4.60
C GLU A 61 7.64 7.35 5.73
N SER A 62 6.94 8.33 6.30
CA SER A 62 5.89 8.10 7.29
C SER A 62 4.77 7.19 6.75
N HIS A 63 4.19 7.54 5.60
CA HIS A 63 3.10 6.76 5.01
C HIS A 63 3.56 5.36 4.54
N ILE A 64 4.76 5.25 3.96
CA ILE A 64 5.31 3.94 3.56
C ILE A 64 5.47 3.05 4.79
N ASN A 65 6.01 3.58 5.88
CA ASN A 65 6.18 2.82 7.12
C ASN A 65 4.85 2.35 7.71
N GLU A 66 3.80 3.17 7.63
CA GLU A 66 2.45 2.81 8.05
C GLU A 66 1.87 1.67 7.20
N ILE A 67 1.94 1.80 5.88
CA ILE A 67 1.43 0.78 4.94
C ILE A 67 2.22 -0.54 5.07
N VAL A 68 3.52 -0.48 5.40
CA VAL A 68 4.33 -1.67 5.73
C VAL A 68 3.86 -2.33 7.04
N LYS A 69 3.56 -1.54 8.08
CA LYS A 69 3.01 -2.07 9.35
C LYS A 69 1.65 -2.74 9.15
N LEU A 70 0.82 -2.19 8.27
CA LEU A 70 -0.50 -2.74 7.94
C LEU A 70 -0.42 -4.01 7.06
N GLY A 71 0.78 -4.41 6.62
CA GLY A 71 1.01 -5.63 5.83
C GLY A 71 0.65 -5.50 4.35
N VAL A 72 0.38 -4.28 3.88
CA VAL A 72 0.02 -4.00 2.48
C VAL A 72 1.26 -3.91 1.59
N LEU A 73 2.33 -3.30 2.09
CA LEU A 73 3.64 -3.26 1.44
C LEU A 73 4.64 -4.13 2.19
N ARG A 74 5.57 -4.75 1.45
CA ARG A 74 6.71 -5.44 2.04
C ARG A 74 7.99 -5.10 1.31
N LYS A 75 9.09 -5.19 2.05
CA LYS A 75 10.42 -5.13 1.45
C LYS A 75 10.68 -6.44 0.70
N VAL A 76 11.11 -6.30 -0.56
CA VAL A 76 11.58 -7.42 -1.38
C VAL A 76 12.98 -7.81 -0.92
N GLY A 77 13.24 -9.12 -0.82
CA GLY A 77 14.54 -9.64 -0.39
C GLY A 77 15.62 -9.43 -1.44
N HIS A 78 16.90 -9.42 -1.03
CA HIS A 78 18.01 -9.21 -1.96
C HIS A 78 18.14 -10.31 -3.04
N ASN A 79 17.67 -11.51 -2.73
CA ASN A 79 17.69 -12.69 -3.62
C ASN A 79 16.34 -12.95 -4.30
N GLU A 80 15.38 -12.05 -4.15
CA GLU A 80 14.05 -12.20 -4.75
C GLU A 80 14.04 -11.54 -6.12
N GLU A 81 13.65 -12.29 -7.14
CA GLU A 81 13.60 -11.79 -8.51
C GLU A 81 12.39 -10.86 -8.68
N VAL A 82 12.64 -9.67 -9.21
CA VAL A 82 11.60 -8.68 -9.50
C VAL A 82 11.49 -8.54 -11.01
N GLU A 83 10.42 -9.10 -11.57
CA GLU A 83 10.18 -9.07 -13.01
C GLU A 83 9.88 -7.66 -13.52
N LEU A 84 9.27 -6.81 -12.69
CA LEU A 84 8.81 -5.48 -13.09
C LEU A 84 9.01 -4.42 -12.01
N THR A 85 9.49 -3.25 -12.41
CA THR A 85 9.63 -2.09 -11.53
C THR A 85 8.96 -0.87 -12.16
N THR A 86 8.12 -0.20 -11.39
CA THR A 86 7.39 1.00 -11.83
C THR A 86 7.70 2.15 -10.87
N PRO A 87 8.03 3.35 -11.38
CA PRO A 87 8.22 4.51 -10.50
C PRO A 87 6.90 4.88 -9.83
N VAL A 88 6.96 5.25 -8.56
CA VAL A 88 5.81 5.82 -7.83
C VAL A 88 5.62 7.26 -8.29
N ILE A 89 4.41 7.62 -8.72
CA ILE A 89 4.01 8.98 -9.05
C ILE A 89 3.17 9.52 -7.88
N MET A 90 3.52 10.71 -7.39
CA MET A 90 2.72 11.40 -6.37
C MET A 90 1.97 12.57 -6.97
N THR A 91 0.68 12.63 -6.70
CA THR A 91 -0.16 13.80 -6.93
C THR A 91 -0.61 14.31 -5.58
N TRP A 92 0.06 15.35 -5.07
CA TRP A 92 -0.42 16.07 -3.89
C TRP A 92 -1.23 17.28 -4.38
N ASN A 93 -2.53 17.28 -4.10
CA ASN A 93 -3.36 18.45 -4.37
C ASN A 93 -3.10 19.46 -3.24
N ILE A 94 -2.33 20.51 -3.53
CA ILE A 94 -2.27 21.67 -2.64
C ILE A 94 -3.52 22.47 -3.00
N ASP A 95 -4.59 22.34 -2.21
CA ASP A 95 -5.64 23.35 -2.22
C ASP A 95 -4.99 24.71 -1.93
N LYS A 96 -5.18 25.66 -2.86
CA LYS A 96 -4.61 27.01 -2.81
C LYS A 96 -5.30 27.88 -1.77
#